data_AF-A0A0U0ZPY4-F1
#
_entry.id   AF-A0A0U0ZPY4-F1
#
_cell.length_a   1.000
_cell.length_b   1.000
_cell.length_c   1.000
_cell.angle_alpha   90.00
_cell.angle_beta   90.00
_cell.angle_gamma   90.00
#
_symmetry.space_group_name_H-M   'P 1'
#
loop_
_entity.id
_entity.type
_entity.pdbx_description
1 polymer ?
#
loop_
_entity_poly.entity_id
_entity_poly.type
_entity_poly.pdbx_seq_one_letter_code
_entity_poly.pdbx_strand_id
1 'polypeptide(L)'
;MWVGPKWGVKIYAVDANLDQLEQPQKRFDRQERIQIGSRSGWLVHTSNAMGCAVAIPSQQSVAAVQVDLKTDLTEQHYDQCPLALQIMKQIEPKIP
;
A
#
# COMPACT_ATOMS: atom_id res chain seq x y z
N MET A 1 12.02 6.01 4.37
CA MET A 1 11.68 4.71 4.99
C MET A 1 11.86 4.84 6.50
N TRP A 2 10.93 4.31 7.28
CA TRP A 2 11.01 4.23 8.74
C TRP A 2 10.88 2.77 9.17
N VAL A 3 11.67 2.34 10.15
CA VAL A 3 11.66 0.96 10.64
C VAL A 3 11.46 0.97 12.15
N GLY A 4 10.33 0.43 12.59
CA GLY A 4 9.96 0.32 13.98
C GLY A 4 10.28 -1.05 14.57
N PRO A 5 9.97 -1.24 15.87
CA PRO A 5 10.14 -2.52 16.53
C PRO A 5 9.22 -3.60 15.94
N LYS A 6 7.99 -3.25 15.52
CA LYS A 6 6.97 -4.19 15.05
C LYS A 6 6.77 -4.24 13.53
N TRP A 7 6.96 -3.11 12.85
CA TRP A 7 6.70 -2.96 11.42
C TRP A 7 7.55 -1.81 10.86
N GLY A 8 7.70 -1.79 9.54
CA GLY A 8 8.32 -0.71 8.77
C GLY A 8 7.30 0.01 7.89
N VAL A 9 7.55 1.29 7.62
CA VAL A 9 6.78 2.09 6.65
C VAL A 9 7.69 2.61 5.56
N LYS A 10 7.23 2.45 4.33
CA LYS A 10 7.84 3.01 3.12
C LYS A 10 6.81 3.94 2.47
N ILE A 11 7.25 5.14 2.14
CA ILE A 11 6.50 6.10 1.32
C ILE A 11 7.41 6.41 0.14
N TYR A 12 6.93 6.21 -1.07
CA TYR A 12 7.74 6.35 -2.27
C TYR A 12 6.89 6.73 -3.48
N ALA A 13 7.52 7.37 -4.45
CA ALA A 13 6.98 7.55 -5.80
C ALA A 13 7.65 6.53 -6.72
N VAL A 14 6.87 5.87 -7.57
CA VAL A 14 7.34 4.91 -8.56
C VAL A 14 6.74 5.22 -9.93
N ASP A 15 7.53 5.00 -10.97
CA ASP A 15 7.01 4.90 -12.32
C ASP A 15 6.36 3.52 -12.47
N ALA A 16 5.04 3.48 -12.33
CA ALA A 16 4.26 2.25 -12.36
C ALA A 16 2.93 2.47 -13.05
N ASN A 17 2.47 1.46 -13.80
CA ASN A 17 1.14 1.46 -14.37
C ASN A 17 0.16 0.71 -13.45
N LEU A 18 -0.79 1.44 -12.86
CA LEU A 18 -1.84 0.88 -12.01
C LEU A 18 -2.87 0.03 -12.76
N ASP A 19 -2.97 0.15 -14.08
CA ASP A 19 -3.91 -0.64 -14.91
C ASP A 19 -3.59 -2.14 -14.84
N GLN A 20 -2.33 -2.50 -14.52
CA GLN A 20 -1.94 -3.90 -14.31
C GLN A 20 -2.63 -4.53 -13.09
N LEU A 21 -3.20 -3.73 -12.20
CA LEU A 21 -3.96 -4.17 -11.03
C LEU A 21 -5.46 -4.31 -11.33
N GLU A 22 -5.93 -4.04 -12.55
CA GLU A 22 -7.31 -4.38 -12.94
C GLU A 22 -7.51 -5.91 -12.98
N GLN A 23 -6.44 -6.67 -13.20
CA GLN A 23 -6.46 -8.13 -13.18
C GLN A 23 -5.84 -8.67 -11.89
N PRO A 24 -6.44 -9.68 -11.22
CA PRO A 24 -5.88 -10.30 -10.04
C PRO A 24 -4.45 -10.81 -10.28
N GLN A 25 -3.50 -10.42 -9.43
CA GLN A 25 -2.12 -10.91 -9.54
C GLN A 25 -1.82 -11.97 -8.48
N LYS A 26 -1.15 -13.06 -8.87
CA LYS A 26 -0.82 -14.19 -7.97
C LYS A 26 -0.03 -13.83 -6.70
N ARG A 27 0.69 -12.71 -6.73
CA ARG A 27 1.48 -12.22 -5.59
C ARG A 27 0.64 -11.54 -4.50
N PHE A 28 -0.65 -11.30 -4.78
CA PHE A 28 -1.56 -10.65 -3.86
C PHE A 28 -2.71 -11.60 -3.51
N ASP A 29 -2.99 -11.74 -2.22
CA ASP A 29 -4.17 -12.44 -1.70
C ASP A 29 -5.38 -11.51 -1.58
N ARG A 30 -5.14 -10.19 -1.50
CA ARG A 30 -6.15 -9.13 -1.56
C ARG A 30 -5.69 -8.04 -2.51
N GLN A 31 -6.57 -7.67 -3.43
CA GLN A 31 -6.35 -6.61 -4.41
C GLN A 31 -7.68 -5.88 -4.61
N GLU A 32 -7.73 -4.63 -4.15
CA GLU A 32 -8.97 -3.87 -4.04
C GLU A 32 -8.83 -2.49 -4.66
N ARG A 33 -9.86 -2.08 -5.39
CA ARG A 33 -9.99 -0.70 -5.83
C ARG A 33 -10.45 0.15 -4.66
N ILE A 34 -9.78 1.27 -4.45
CA ILE A 34 -10.04 2.20 -3.34
C ILE A 34 -10.14 3.63 -3.86
N GLN A 35 -10.73 4.50 -3.03
CA GLN A 35 -10.82 5.93 -3.27
C GLN A 35 -10.16 6.68 -2.10
N ILE A 36 -9.21 7.55 -2.39
CA ILE A 36 -8.54 8.43 -1.41
C ILE A 36 -8.66 9.87 -1.93
N GLY A 37 -9.47 10.68 -1.24
CA GLY A 37 -9.83 12.00 -1.75
C GLY A 37 -10.51 11.89 -3.12
N SER A 38 -10.01 12.65 -4.10
CA SER A 38 -10.47 12.60 -5.49
C SER A 38 -9.78 11.52 -6.34
N ARG A 39 -8.77 10.81 -5.80
CA ARG A 39 -7.97 9.84 -6.54
C ARG A 39 -8.48 8.41 -6.33
N SER A 40 -8.76 7.72 -7.43
CA SER A 40 -8.95 6.27 -7.41
C SER A 40 -7.59 5.58 -7.45
N GLY A 41 -7.42 4.51 -6.67
CA GLY A 41 -6.19 3.75 -6.63
C GLY A 41 -6.41 2.32 -6.20
N TRP A 42 -5.34 1.70 -5.71
CA TRP A 42 -5.33 0.29 -5.37
C TRP A 42 -4.78 0.05 -3.97
N LEU A 43 -5.39 -0.90 -3.28
CA LEU A 43 -4.86 -1.56 -2.09
C LEU A 43 -4.46 -2.98 -2.48
N VAL A 44 -3.24 -3.37 -2.14
CA VAL A 44 -2.73 -4.72 -2.36
C VAL A 44 -2.13 -5.26 -1.08
N HIS A 45 -2.53 -6.47 -0.70
CA HIS A 45 -1.92 -7.24 0.38
C HIS A 45 -1.16 -8.41 -0.23
N THR A 46 0.07 -8.63 0.21
CA THR A 46 0.92 -9.69 -0.33
C THR A 46 0.47 -11.05 0.16
N SER A 47 0.51 -12.06 -0.70
CA SER A 47 0.08 -13.44 -0.37
C SER A 47 0.90 -14.14 0.71
N ASN A 48 2.08 -13.61 1.07
CA ASN A 48 2.87 -14.07 2.23
C ASN A 48 2.54 -13.29 3.52
N ALA A 49 1.48 -12.49 3.52
CA ALA A 49 1.01 -11.66 4.63
C ALA A 49 2.01 -10.66 5.23
N MET A 50 3.15 -10.40 4.57
CA MET A 50 4.15 -9.48 5.11
C MET A 50 3.83 -8.01 4.83
N GLY A 51 3.30 -7.69 3.66
CA GLY A 51 3.19 -6.32 3.17
C GLY A 51 1.76 -5.95 2.78
N CYS A 52 1.35 -4.74 3.14
CA CYS A 52 0.20 -4.09 2.50
C CYS A 52 0.63 -2.76 1.92
N ALA A 53 0.29 -2.54 0.65
CA ALA A 53 0.56 -1.31 -0.05
C ALA A 53 -0.72 -0.65 -0.54
N VAL A 54 -0.73 0.67 -0.46
CA VAL A 54 -1.75 1.54 -1.02
C VAL A 54 -1.08 2.42 -2.06
N ALA A 55 -1.64 2.48 -3.26
CA ALA A 55 -1.07 3.22 -4.38
C ALA A 55 -2.13 4.08 -5.07
N ILE A 56 -1.83 5.37 -5.28
CA ILE A 56 -2.71 6.32 -5.96
C ILE A 56 -1.93 7.10 -7.04
N PRO A 57 -2.60 7.55 -8.11
CA PRO A 57 -1.97 8.33 -9.15
C PRO A 57 -1.48 9.70 -8.62
N SER A 58 -0.38 10.17 -9.18
CA SER A 58 0.17 11.53 -9.08
C SER A 58 0.40 12.07 -10.50
N GLN A 59 0.58 13.38 -10.66
CA GLN A 59 0.71 14.02 -11.99
C GLN A 59 1.66 13.32 -12.98
N GLN A 60 2.76 12.75 -12.49
CA GLN A 60 3.80 12.12 -13.34
C GLN A 60 4.22 10.72 -12.85
N SER A 61 3.56 10.17 -11.82
CA SER A 61 3.99 8.91 -11.21
C SER A 61 2.87 8.29 -10.37
N VAL A 62 3.17 7.19 -9.68
CA VAL A 62 2.33 6.61 -8.64
C VAL A 62 2.95 6.88 -7.29
N ALA A 63 2.17 7.44 -6.38
CA ALA A 63 2.55 7.57 -4.98
C ALA A 63 2.04 6.36 -4.20
N ALA A 64 2.92 5.74 -3.43
CA ALA A 64 2.62 4.53 -2.68
C ALA A 64 3.05 4.63 -1.21
N VAL A 65 2.24 4.03 -0.35
CA VAL A 65 2.53 3.77 1.06
C VAL A 65 2.51 2.27 1.24
N GLN A 66 3.57 1.71 1.81
CA GLN A 66 3.67 0.29 2.15
C GLN A 66 3.98 0.14 3.64
N VAL A 67 3.22 -0.72 4.31
CA VAL A 67 3.49 -1.20 5.66
C VAL A 67 3.96 -2.64 5.57
N ASP A 68 5.16 -2.90 6.08
CA ASP A 68 5.75 -4.23 6.15
C ASP A 68 5.79 -4.69 7.61
N LEU A 69 5.18 -5.83 7.89
CA LEU A 69 5.24 -6.49 9.18
C LEU A 69 6.59 -7.17 9.39
N LYS A 70 6.98 -7.31 10.65
CA LYS A 70 8.02 -8.28 11.05
C LYS A 70 7.39 -9.64 11.34
N THR A 71 8.24 -10.67 11.37
CA THR A 71 7.89 -12.09 11.49
C THR A 71 6.78 -12.37 12.50
N ASP A 72 6.92 -11.93 13.75
CA ASP A 72 5.93 -12.21 14.81
C ASP A 72 4.50 -11.76 14.45
N LEU A 73 4.36 -10.60 13.79
CA LEU A 73 3.05 -10.07 13.38
C LEU A 73 2.55 -10.71 12.09
N THR A 74 3.46 -11.08 11.18
CA THR A 74 3.12 -11.85 9.98
C THR A 74 2.54 -13.22 10.34
N GLU A 75 3.16 -13.92 11.30
CA GLU A 75 2.69 -15.22 11.79
C GLU A 75 1.34 -15.12 12.53
N GLN A 76 1.08 -13.98 13.14
CA GLN A 76 -0.22 -13.66 13.77
C GLN A 76 -1.28 -13.22 12.76
N HIS A 77 -0.97 -13.17 11.46
CA HIS A 77 -1.86 -12.69 10.41
C HIS A 77 -2.47 -11.32 10.74
N TYR A 78 -1.67 -10.44 11.34
CA TYR A 78 -2.12 -9.08 11.64
C TYR A 78 -2.46 -8.34 10.34
N ASP A 79 -3.61 -7.68 10.26
CA ASP A 79 -3.97 -6.87 9.08
C ASP A 79 -3.39 -5.46 9.19
N GLN A 80 -2.33 -5.21 8.40
CA GLN A 80 -1.62 -3.94 8.31
C GLN A 80 -2.22 -2.98 7.27
N CYS A 81 -3.22 -3.40 6.49
CA CYS A 81 -3.83 -2.56 5.46
C CYS A 81 -4.55 -1.31 6.00
N PRO A 82 -5.28 -1.35 7.14
CA PRO A 82 -5.87 -0.14 7.73
C PRO A 82 -4.83 0.95 8.03
N LEU A 83 -3.63 0.57 8.48
CA LEU A 83 -2.55 1.51 8.75
C LEU A 83 -2.00 2.13 7.46
N ALA A 84 -1.77 1.32 6.42
CA ALA A 84 -1.33 1.82 5.12
C ALA A 84 -2.34 2.82 4.52
N LEU A 85 -3.64 2.51 4.60
CA LEU A 85 -4.72 3.41 4.18
C LEU A 85 -4.74 4.71 4.99
N GLN A 86 -4.60 4.64 6.31
CA GLN A 86 -4.60 5.82 7.16
C GLN A 86 -3.44 6.76 6.82
N ILE A 87 -2.23 6.22 6.63
CA ILE A 87 -1.05 7.00 6.25
C ILE A 87 -1.27 7.61 4.86
N MET A 88 -1.77 6.85 3.88
CA MET A 88 -2.05 7.39 2.55
C MET A 88 -3.03 8.56 2.60
N LYS A 89 -4.13 8.43 3.36
CA LYS A 89 -5.12 9.51 3.55
C LYS A 89 -4.49 10.78 4.12
N GLN A 90 -3.49 10.64 5.01
CA GLN A 90 -2.82 11.80 5.61
C GLN A 90 -1.85 12.50 4.65
N ILE A 91 -1.22 11.76 3.74
CA ILE A 91 -0.25 12.34 2.79
C ILE A 91 -0.90 12.76 1.47
N GLU A 92 -2.07 12.23 1.12
CA GLU A 92 -2.73 12.48 -0.17
C GLU A 92 -2.83 13.96 -0.54
N PRO A 93 -3.19 14.89 0.37
CA PRO A 93 -3.27 16.32 0.05
C PRO A 93 -1.93 16.95 -0.36
N LYS A 94 -0.80 16.28 -0.12
CA LYS A 94 0.56 16.73 -0.42
C LYS A 94 1.14 16.06 -1.68
N ILE A 95 0.41 15.12 -2.28
CA ILE A 95 0.83 14.43 -3.49
C ILE A 95 0.48 15.33 -4.68
N PRO A 96 1.42 15.64 -5.59
CA PRO A 96 1.12 16.40 -6.79
C PRO A 96 0.08 15.74 -7.69
#